data_AF-A0A3Q2DAG3-F1
#
_entry.id   AF-A0A3Q2DAG3-F1
#
_cell.length_a   1.000
_cell.length_b   1.000
_cell.length_c   1.000
_cell.angle_alpha   90.00
_cell.angle_beta   90.00
_cell.angle_gamma   90.00
#
_symmetry.space_group_name_H-M   'P 1'
#
loop_
_entity.id
_entity.type
_entity.pdbx_description
1 polymer ?
#
loop_
_entity_poly.entity_id
_entity_poly.type
_entity_poly.pdbx_seq_one_letter_code
_entity_poly.pdbx_strand_id
1 'polypeptide(L)'
;RKIQKGDQRTKVHGLKFIFCPTKSKPQQLIWTLAFFLCISLLCTWSWNRILYLMSYPVVTKIYMVWAHNMSFPAVTFCNKNVFRASSMTKDDLYHSGYWMDLMYHNHTVIKRSFNIIKESHKPALLSLLDFQNYTPPPDYFVNTTEMMGRLGHQLEDMLLGCRFRGETCTYKNFSTIYTRYGKCYTFNSGLDGNPLLTTLKGGTGNGLEIMLDIQQDEYLPVWGETDETSYEAGIKVQIHSQDEPPFIDQLGFGVAPGFQTFVSCQQQLLQYLPQPWGDCKSTPIESDFFSTYSITACRIDCETRYLLENCNCRMVHMPGTSTVCTPEQYKDCADPALDFLVEKDNDYCVCQTPCNMTRYGKELSMVKIPSKASAKYLAKKFNKTEQYIGENILVLDIFFEALNYEKIEQKAYEIAGLLGDIGGQMGLFIGASVLTILEIFDYLYEVFKDKVLGYFMRKKRPQRCQSDNLRKICCLFLAALYLRATFLSGDIN
;
A
#
# COMPACT_ATOMS: atom_id res chain seq x y z
N ARG A 1 4.55 -64.00 19.73
CA ARG A 1 3.18 -64.16 20.32
C ARG A 1 2.64 -62.90 21.01
N LYS A 2 3.44 -62.09 21.74
CA LYS A 2 2.96 -60.82 22.33
C LYS A 2 2.70 -59.70 21.28
N ILE A 3 3.60 -59.54 20.30
CA ILE A 3 3.44 -58.55 19.20
C ILE A 3 2.14 -58.80 18.39
N GLN A 4 1.80 -60.06 18.14
CA GLN A 4 0.59 -60.46 17.41
C GLN A 4 -0.75 -60.12 18.08
N LYS A 5 -0.78 -59.88 19.40
CA LYS A 5 -2.04 -59.56 20.11
C LYS A 5 -2.37 -58.05 20.15
N GLY A 6 -1.36 -57.17 20.06
CA GLY A 6 -1.60 -55.72 19.94
C GLY A 6 -2.09 -55.31 18.55
N ASP A 7 -1.65 -56.05 17.54
CA ASP A 7 -1.73 -55.65 16.13
C ASP A 7 -3.09 -55.91 15.46
N GLN A 8 -3.95 -56.74 16.05
CA GLN A 8 -5.34 -56.92 15.58
C GLN A 8 -6.27 -55.75 15.95
N ARG A 9 -5.81 -54.81 16.79
CA ARG A 9 -6.58 -53.62 17.23
C ARG A 9 -6.06 -52.30 16.66
N THR A 10 -4.93 -52.30 15.96
CA THR A 10 -4.39 -51.06 15.39
C THR A 10 -5.23 -50.60 14.20
N LYS A 11 -5.60 -49.32 14.18
CA LYS A 11 -6.40 -48.70 13.11
C LYS A 11 -5.64 -48.43 11.82
N VAL A 12 -4.34 -48.74 11.79
CA VAL A 12 -3.50 -48.60 10.59
C VAL A 12 -3.87 -49.68 9.57
N HIS A 13 -4.30 -49.26 8.39
CA HIS A 13 -4.92 -50.15 7.40
C HIS A 13 -3.96 -51.24 6.90
N GLY A 14 -2.67 -50.93 6.74
CA GLY A 14 -1.66 -51.86 6.20
C GLY A 14 -1.19 -52.95 7.18
N LEU A 15 -1.10 -52.65 8.47
CA LEU A 15 -0.48 -53.54 9.48
C LEU A 15 -1.23 -54.86 9.64
N LYS A 16 -2.57 -54.83 9.59
CA LYS A 16 -3.43 -56.02 9.72
C LYS A 16 -3.16 -57.07 8.64
N PHE A 17 -2.78 -56.67 7.43
CA PHE A 17 -2.52 -57.58 6.31
C PHE A 17 -1.09 -58.13 6.30
N ILE A 18 -0.14 -57.40 6.90
CA ILE A 18 1.26 -57.81 7.02
C ILE A 18 1.42 -58.93 8.06
N PHE A 19 0.75 -58.82 9.21
CA PHE A 19 0.91 -59.76 10.33
C PHE A 19 -0.18 -60.85 10.40
N CYS A 20 -1.00 -60.98 9.36
CA CYS A 20 -2.08 -61.97 9.30
C CYS A 20 -1.52 -63.40 9.19
N PRO A 21 -1.80 -64.32 10.14
CA PRO A 21 -1.25 -65.68 10.14
C PRO A 21 -1.75 -66.57 9.01
N THR A 22 -2.85 -66.18 8.34
CA THR A 22 -3.58 -67.01 7.36
C THR A 22 -3.21 -66.70 5.91
N LYS A 23 -2.37 -65.70 5.64
CA LYS A 23 -1.95 -65.33 4.27
C LYS A 23 -0.63 -65.97 3.85
N SER A 24 -0.47 -66.17 2.54
CA SER A 24 0.76 -66.74 1.98
C SER A 24 1.94 -65.75 2.06
N LYS A 25 3.17 -66.28 2.19
CA LYS A 25 4.42 -65.51 2.24
C LYS A 25 4.55 -64.44 1.12
N PRO A 26 4.26 -64.73 -0.16
CA PRO A 26 4.36 -63.70 -1.21
C PRO A 26 3.33 -62.58 -1.05
N GLN A 27 2.12 -62.88 -0.58
CA GLN A 27 1.11 -61.85 -0.32
C GLN A 27 1.54 -60.92 0.83
N GLN A 28 2.12 -61.47 1.91
CA GLN A 28 2.67 -60.66 3.00
C GLN A 28 3.78 -59.72 2.50
N LEU A 29 4.62 -60.19 1.58
CA LEU A 29 5.73 -59.41 1.00
C LEU A 29 5.21 -58.23 0.15
N ILE A 30 4.18 -58.44 -0.65
CA ILE A 30 3.50 -57.38 -1.44
C ILE A 30 2.90 -56.31 -0.52
N TRP A 31 2.16 -56.71 0.52
CA TRP A 31 1.57 -55.77 1.48
C TRP A 31 2.64 -55.00 2.28
N THR A 32 3.78 -55.64 2.57
CA THR A 32 4.91 -54.99 3.25
C THR A 32 5.55 -53.92 2.36
N LEU A 33 5.81 -54.23 1.09
CA LEU A 33 6.34 -53.28 0.11
C LEU A 33 5.39 -52.09 -0.11
N ALA A 34 4.09 -52.37 -0.29
CA ALA A 34 3.07 -51.34 -0.46
C ALA A 34 3.00 -50.39 0.76
N PHE A 35 3.07 -50.94 1.97
CA PHE A 35 3.07 -50.15 3.21
C PHE A 35 4.30 -49.23 3.33
N PHE A 36 5.51 -49.74 3.04
CA PHE A 36 6.72 -48.92 3.04
C PHE A 36 6.71 -47.86 1.94
N LEU A 37 6.14 -48.17 0.77
CA LEU A 37 5.95 -47.19 -0.30
C LEU A 37 5.02 -46.05 0.15
N CYS A 38 3.87 -46.38 0.75
CA CYS A 38 2.93 -45.39 1.29
C CYS A 38 3.55 -44.52 2.39
N ILE A 39 4.34 -45.10 3.29
CA ILE A 39 5.08 -44.34 4.32
C ILE A 39 6.11 -43.41 3.67
N SER A 40 6.88 -43.90 2.70
CA SER A 40 7.90 -43.10 2.01
C SER A 40 7.28 -41.90 1.29
N LEU A 41 6.16 -42.10 0.59
CA LEU A 41 5.41 -41.04 -0.07
C LEU A 41 4.83 -40.03 0.95
N LEU A 42 4.29 -40.50 2.07
CA LEU A 42 3.79 -39.61 3.12
C LEU A 42 4.92 -38.76 3.73
N CYS A 43 6.08 -39.36 4.01
CA CYS A 43 7.23 -38.66 4.56
C CYS A 43 7.79 -37.61 3.60
N THR A 44 7.96 -37.95 2.32
CA THR A 44 8.47 -37.00 1.31
C THR A 44 7.49 -35.85 1.08
N TRP A 45 6.19 -36.14 1.04
CA TRP A 45 5.17 -35.10 0.90
C TRP A 45 5.06 -34.20 2.13
N SER A 46 5.08 -34.78 3.33
CA SER A 46 5.05 -34.02 4.59
C SER A 46 6.29 -33.13 4.71
N TRP A 47 7.46 -33.66 4.34
CA TRP A 47 8.70 -32.89 4.28
C TRP A 47 8.61 -31.73 3.29
N ASN A 48 8.07 -31.96 2.09
CA ASN A 48 7.84 -30.91 1.11
C ASN A 48 6.91 -29.81 1.64
N ARG A 49 5.82 -30.18 2.35
CA ARG A 49 4.90 -29.21 2.95
C ARG A 49 5.51 -28.42 4.11
N ILE A 50 6.39 -29.04 4.90
CA ILE A 50 7.16 -28.34 5.92
C ILE A 50 8.12 -27.34 5.26
N LEU A 51 8.85 -27.74 4.22
CA LEU A 51 9.71 -26.83 3.46
C LEU A 51 8.91 -25.69 2.83
N TYR A 52 7.71 -25.97 2.31
CA TYR A 52 6.81 -24.96 1.79
C TYR A 52 6.40 -23.96 2.88
N LEU A 53 6.04 -24.42 4.08
CA LEU A 53 5.76 -23.52 5.21
C LEU A 53 6.98 -22.67 5.59
N MET A 54 8.20 -23.24 5.59
CA MET A 54 9.43 -22.51 5.86
C MET A 54 9.78 -21.47 4.79
N SER A 55 9.17 -21.54 3.60
CA SER A 55 9.27 -20.51 2.56
C SER A 55 8.28 -19.35 2.74
N TYR A 56 7.51 -19.33 3.84
CA TYR A 56 6.52 -18.31 4.19
C TYR A 56 5.56 -17.94 3.04
N PRO A 57 4.79 -18.91 2.50
CA PRO A 57 4.00 -18.69 1.31
C PRO A 57 2.80 -17.81 1.61
N VAL A 58 2.50 -16.91 0.67
CA VAL A 58 1.42 -15.94 0.75
C VAL A 58 0.45 -16.16 -0.41
N VAL A 59 -0.85 -16.08 -0.11
CA VAL A 59 -1.92 -16.15 -1.11
C VAL A 59 -2.70 -14.85 -1.09
N THR A 60 -2.86 -14.23 -2.25
CA THR A 60 -3.67 -13.02 -2.42
C THR A 60 -5.13 -13.40 -2.64
N LYS A 61 -6.04 -12.79 -1.86
CA LYS A 61 -7.48 -12.89 -2.07
C LYS A 61 -8.04 -11.53 -2.46
N ILE A 62 -8.86 -11.54 -3.51
CA ILE A 62 -9.51 -10.36 -4.06
C ILE A 62 -11.00 -10.47 -3.77
N TYR A 63 -11.57 -9.44 -3.16
CA TYR A 63 -12.99 -9.34 -2.87
C TYR A 63 -13.55 -8.08 -3.50
N MET A 64 -14.72 -8.19 -4.11
CA MET A 64 -15.51 -7.03 -4.53
C MET A 64 -16.61 -6.81 -3.49
N VAL A 65 -16.55 -5.69 -2.78
CA VAL A 65 -17.48 -5.37 -1.70
C VAL A 65 -18.35 -4.19 -2.12
N TRP A 66 -19.66 -4.37 -2.06
CA TRP A 66 -20.63 -3.31 -2.31
C TRP A 66 -20.76 -2.43 -1.07
N ALA A 67 -20.66 -1.12 -1.25
CA ALA A 67 -20.82 -0.12 -0.20
C ALA A 67 -22.05 0.75 -0.50
N HIS A 68 -22.80 1.14 0.53
CA HIS A 68 -23.91 2.08 0.37
C HIS A 68 -23.46 3.55 0.35
N ASN A 69 -22.29 3.82 0.93
CA ASN A 69 -21.68 5.13 1.01
C ASN A 69 -20.16 4.97 0.94
N MET A 70 -19.50 5.78 0.10
CA MET A 70 -18.05 5.77 -0.05
C MET A 70 -17.50 7.17 0.14
N SER A 71 -16.42 7.31 0.92
CA SER A 71 -15.70 8.57 1.05
C SER A 71 -15.10 8.97 -0.29
N PHE A 72 -15.38 10.20 -0.73
CA PHE A 72 -14.77 10.74 -1.93
C PHE A 72 -13.28 10.99 -1.67
N PRO A 73 -12.36 10.75 -2.62
CA PRO A 73 -10.93 11.00 -2.42
C PRO A 73 -10.63 12.49 -2.28
N ALA A 74 -9.41 12.81 -1.87
CA ALA A 74 -8.83 14.13 -2.06
C ALA A 74 -8.39 14.28 -3.52
N VAL A 75 -8.71 15.42 -4.13
CA VAL A 75 -8.29 15.74 -5.50
C VAL A 75 -7.41 16.96 -5.45
N THR A 76 -6.11 16.75 -5.65
CA THR A 76 -5.12 17.84 -5.72
C THR A 76 -4.80 18.14 -7.17
N PHE A 77 -4.81 19.41 -7.56
CA PHE A 77 -4.37 19.83 -8.88
C PHE A 77 -3.53 21.11 -8.84
N CYS A 78 -2.67 21.24 -9.83
CA CYS A 78 -1.76 22.37 -10.01
C CYS A 78 -1.81 22.82 -11.47
N ASN A 79 -1.69 24.13 -11.69
CA ASN A 79 -1.34 24.65 -13.01
C ASN A 79 0.11 24.26 -13.32
N LYS A 80 0.43 23.90 -14.56
CA LYS A 80 1.82 23.63 -14.96
C LYS A 80 2.70 24.89 -14.93
N ASN A 81 2.10 26.05 -15.12
CA ASN A 81 2.78 27.32 -14.96
C ASN A 81 2.84 27.72 -13.48
N VAL A 82 4.06 27.93 -12.97
CA VAL A 82 4.32 28.22 -11.56
C VAL A 82 3.99 29.67 -11.20
N PHE A 83 4.31 30.62 -12.10
CA PHE A 83 4.17 32.06 -11.86
C PHE A 83 3.38 32.78 -12.94
N ARG A 84 2.44 33.63 -12.53
CA ARG A 84 1.73 34.54 -13.43
C ARG A 84 2.61 35.72 -13.83
N ALA A 85 2.80 35.88 -15.14
CA ALA A 85 3.62 36.94 -15.70
C ALA A 85 3.17 38.35 -15.29
N SER A 86 1.86 38.61 -15.20
CA SER A 86 1.34 39.94 -14.85
C SER A 86 1.53 40.32 -13.38
N SER A 87 1.69 39.33 -12.50
CA SER A 87 1.83 39.54 -11.05
C SER A 87 3.28 39.77 -10.63
N MET A 88 4.24 39.53 -11.53
CA MET A 88 5.66 39.75 -11.27
C MET A 88 5.98 41.23 -11.10
N THR A 89 6.77 41.53 -10.08
CA THR A 89 7.32 42.87 -9.87
C THR A 89 8.80 42.91 -10.28
N LYS A 90 9.33 44.13 -10.39
CA LYS A 90 10.74 44.36 -10.67
C LYS A 90 11.65 43.76 -9.59
N ASP A 91 11.18 43.82 -8.36
CA ASP A 91 11.86 43.27 -7.20
C ASP A 91 11.89 41.74 -7.22
N ASP A 92 10.75 41.11 -7.51
CA ASP A 92 10.67 39.65 -7.68
C ASP A 92 11.68 39.19 -8.72
N LEU A 93 11.71 39.83 -9.89
CA LEU A 93 12.66 39.50 -10.95
C LEU A 93 14.09 39.75 -10.54
N TYR A 94 14.39 40.83 -9.83
CA TYR A 94 15.75 41.13 -9.36
C TYR A 94 16.33 39.97 -8.53
N HIS A 95 15.53 39.43 -7.60
CA HIS A 95 15.99 38.37 -6.70
C HIS A 95 15.83 36.94 -7.23
N SER A 96 14.80 36.68 -8.04
CA SER A 96 14.50 35.33 -8.57
C SER A 96 15.00 35.11 -10.00
N GLY A 97 15.43 36.15 -10.71
CA GLY A 97 15.81 36.02 -12.11
C GLY A 97 17.08 35.18 -12.34
N TYR A 98 17.97 35.07 -11.34
CA TYR A 98 19.06 34.09 -11.41
C TYR A 98 18.53 32.66 -11.33
N TRP A 99 17.61 32.38 -10.40
CA TRP A 99 16.96 31.08 -10.25
C TRP A 99 16.21 30.66 -11.52
N MET A 100 15.47 31.59 -12.15
CA MET A 100 14.70 31.34 -13.36
C MET A 100 15.51 31.35 -14.68
N ASP A 101 16.84 31.39 -14.65
CA ASP A 101 17.69 31.50 -15.87
C ASP A 101 17.39 32.73 -16.77
N LEU A 102 16.97 33.82 -16.15
CA LEU A 102 16.83 35.14 -16.80
C LEU A 102 18.08 35.98 -16.71
N MET A 103 18.82 35.82 -15.61
CA MET A 103 19.97 36.66 -15.27
C MET A 103 21.15 35.82 -14.81
N TYR A 104 22.33 36.38 -14.95
CA TYR A 104 23.53 35.88 -14.27
C TYR A 104 23.52 36.30 -12.79
N HIS A 105 24.39 35.69 -11.99
CA HIS A 105 24.58 36.02 -10.57
C HIS A 105 24.87 37.50 -10.30
N ASN A 106 25.57 38.17 -11.24
CA ASN A 106 25.84 39.60 -11.18
C ASN A 106 24.63 40.49 -11.58
N HIS A 107 23.42 39.94 -11.66
CA HIS A 107 22.17 40.62 -12.03
C HIS A 107 22.19 41.21 -13.47
N THR A 108 23.07 40.71 -14.34
CA THR A 108 23.03 41.06 -15.76
C THR A 108 22.07 40.14 -16.51
N VAL A 109 21.19 40.73 -17.31
CA VAL A 109 20.18 39.99 -18.08
C VAL A 109 20.85 39.18 -19.19
N ILE A 110 20.49 37.90 -19.27
CA ILE A 110 20.98 36.99 -20.30
C ILE A 110 20.40 37.41 -21.66
N LYS A 111 21.27 37.67 -22.65
CA LYS A 111 20.85 38.16 -23.98
C LYS A 111 19.86 37.23 -24.69
N ARG A 112 20.05 35.90 -24.53
CA ARG A 112 19.15 34.89 -25.11
C ARG A 112 17.73 35.04 -24.57
N SER A 113 17.61 35.05 -23.24
CA SER A 113 16.32 35.18 -22.55
C SER A 113 15.64 36.51 -22.87
N PHE A 114 16.41 37.60 -22.90
CA PHE A 114 15.90 38.92 -23.28
C PHE A 114 15.29 38.95 -24.69
N ASN A 115 15.95 38.34 -25.69
CA ASN A 115 15.45 38.31 -27.07
C ASN A 115 14.13 37.53 -27.18
N ILE A 116 14.01 36.40 -26.47
CA ILE A 116 12.78 35.60 -26.45
C ILE A 116 11.62 36.39 -25.84
N ILE A 117 11.87 37.09 -24.72
CA ILE A 117 10.83 37.93 -24.08
C ILE A 117 10.44 39.07 -25.03
N LYS A 118 11.40 39.65 -25.75
CA LYS A 118 11.14 40.72 -26.72
C LYS A 118 10.19 40.28 -27.83
N GLU A 119 10.28 39.03 -28.25
CA GLU A 119 9.42 38.43 -29.26
C GLU A 119 8.06 37.96 -28.70
N SER A 120 7.99 37.64 -27.39
CA SER A 120 6.82 37.04 -26.73
C SER A 120 5.57 37.93 -26.58
N HIS A 121 5.54 39.12 -27.21
CA HIS A 121 4.45 40.10 -27.11
C HIS A 121 4.05 40.51 -25.67
N LYS A 122 4.96 40.39 -24.69
CA LYS A 122 4.76 40.81 -23.28
C LYS A 122 5.59 42.06 -22.94
N PRO A 123 5.16 43.27 -23.35
CA PRO A 123 5.93 44.50 -23.14
C PRO A 123 6.10 44.88 -21.67
N ALA A 124 5.14 44.50 -20.82
CA ALA A 124 5.22 44.75 -19.38
C ALA A 124 6.38 43.97 -18.72
N LEU A 125 6.64 42.74 -19.16
CA LEU A 125 7.76 41.97 -18.63
C LEU A 125 9.11 42.56 -19.06
N LEU A 126 9.18 43.08 -20.29
CA LEU A 126 10.39 43.74 -20.80
C LEU A 126 10.75 45.00 -20.01
N SER A 127 9.78 45.81 -19.61
CA SER A 127 10.06 47.03 -18.84
C SER A 127 10.54 46.73 -17.42
N LEU A 128 10.18 45.57 -16.85
CA LEU A 128 10.67 45.15 -15.54
C LEU A 128 12.15 44.73 -15.55
N LEU A 129 12.69 44.31 -16.70
CA LEU A 129 14.08 43.84 -16.83
C LEU A 129 15.12 44.97 -16.95
N ASP A 130 14.70 46.25 -16.94
CA ASP A 130 15.63 47.38 -16.97
C ASP A 130 16.12 47.75 -15.57
N PHE A 131 17.29 47.24 -15.17
CA PHE A 131 17.88 47.48 -13.85
C PHE A 131 18.88 48.64 -13.77
N GLN A 132 19.05 49.46 -14.82
CA GLN A 132 20.14 50.46 -14.88
C GLN A 132 20.15 51.48 -13.72
N ASN A 133 18.96 51.83 -13.21
CA ASN A 133 18.78 52.74 -12.06
C ASN A 133 18.00 52.10 -10.92
N TYR A 134 18.07 50.77 -10.79
CA TYR A 134 17.39 50.05 -9.72
C TYR A 134 18.36 49.75 -8.58
N THR A 135 18.01 50.21 -7.37
CA THR A 135 18.67 49.80 -6.13
C THR A 135 17.63 49.11 -5.27
N PRO A 136 17.84 47.84 -4.88
CA PRO A 136 16.90 47.16 -3.99
C PRO A 136 16.82 47.91 -2.65
N PRO A 137 15.66 47.89 -1.97
CA PRO A 137 15.53 48.52 -0.66
C PRO A 137 16.57 47.93 0.32
N PRO A 138 17.23 48.76 1.16
CA PRO A 138 18.09 48.23 2.21
C PRO A 138 17.26 47.34 3.13
N ASP A 139 17.81 46.18 3.51
CA ASP A 139 17.20 45.14 4.35
C ASP A 139 16.00 44.39 3.74
N TYR A 140 15.81 44.43 2.42
CA TYR A 140 14.80 43.61 1.78
C TYR A 140 15.19 42.12 1.77
N PHE A 141 14.40 41.29 2.45
CA PHE A 141 14.56 39.83 2.48
C PHE A 141 13.41 39.17 1.72
N VAL A 142 13.73 38.36 0.72
CA VAL A 142 12.73 37.63 -0.07
C VAL A 142 12.17 36.48 0.76
N ASN A 143 10.90 36.58 1.12
CA ASN A 143 10.15 35.44 1.63
C ASN A 143 9.62 34.61 0.45
N THR A 144 10.34 33.55 0.09
CA THR A 144 10.00 32.67 -1.04
C THR A 144 8.59 32.09 -0.92
N THR A 145 8.07 31.84 0.28
CA THR A 145 6.70 31.35 0.49
C THR A 145 5.65 32.40 0.14
N GLU A 146 5.86 33.65 0.54
CA GLU A 146 4.97 34.77 0.16
C GLU A 146 5.02 34.98 -1.36
N MET A 147 6.22 35.00 -1.92
CA MET A 147 6.45 35.16 -3.35
C MET A 147 5.70 34.09 -4.16
N MET A 148 5.89 32.80 -3.83
CA MET A 148 5.15 31.71 -4.50
C MET A 148 3.64 31.79 -4.27
N GLY A 149 3.18 32.22 -3.09
CA GLY A 149 1.76 32.38 -2.78
C GLY A 149 1.07 33.49 -3.59
N ARG A 150 1.77 34.61 -3.82
CA ARG A 150 1.28 35.78 -4.56
C ARG A 150 1.40 35.60 -6.08
N LEU A 151 2.55 35.11 -6.55
CA LEU A 151 2.83 34.93 -7.97
C LEU A 151 2.09 33.73 -8.58
N GLY A 152 1.75 32.72 -7.77
CA GLY A 152 0.98 31.57 -8.22
C GLY A 152 -0.41 31.93 -8.78
N HIS A 153 -0.98 31.02 -9.57
CA HIS A 153 -2.34 31.17 -10.07
C HIS A 153 -3.36 31.14 -8.94
N GLN A 154 -4.32 32.07 -8.95
CA GLN A 154 -5.38 32.16 -7.94
C GLN A 154 -6.59 31.32 -8.39
N LEU A 155 -7.11 30.50 -7.47
CA LEU A 155 -8.22 29.60 -7.80
C LEU A 155 -9.50 30.36 -8.13
N GLU A 156 -9.69 31.54 -7.52
CA GLU A 156 -10.79 32.46 -7.77
C GLU A 156 -10.91 32.84 -9.25
N ASP A 157 -9.76 33.01 -9.91
CA ASP A 157 -9.69 33.40 -11.33
C ASP A 157 -9.75 32.17 -12.25
N MET A 158 -9.17 31.04 -11.84
CA MET A 158 -9.16 29.81 -12.63
C MET A 158 -10.50 29.08 -12.61
N LEU A 159 -11.23 29.08 -11.49
CA LEU A 159 -12.42 28.25 -11.30
C LEU A 159 -13.67 28.92 -11.88
N LEU A 160 -14.01 28.56 -13.11
CA LEU A 160 -15.18 29.07 -13.83
C LEU A 160 -16.50 28.41 -13.38
N GLY A 161 -16.42 27.18 -12.90
CA GLY A 161 -17.58 26.43 -12.41
C GLY A 161 -17.16 25.21 -11.61
N CYS A 162 -17.92 24.88 -10.58
CA CYS A 162 -17.66 23.74 -9.70
C CYS A 162 -18.99 23.13 -9.25
N ARG A 163 -19.11 21.80 -9.39
CA ARG A 163 -20.23 21.03 -8.86
C ARG A 163 -19.75 19.77 -8.19
N PHE A 164 -20.31 19.46 -7.04
CA PHE A 164 -20.13 18.19 -6.35
C PHE A 164 -21.50 17.58 -6.06
N ARG A 165 -21.78 16.39 -6.61
CA ARG A 165 -23.10 15.74 -6.49
C ARG A 165 -24.28 16.63 -6.94
N GLY A 166 -24.04 17.48 -7.94
CA GLY A 166 -25.01 18.46 -8.45
C GLY A 166 -25.14 19.75 -7.63
N GLU A 167 -24.54 19.83 -6.43
CA GLU A 167 -24.48 21.05 -5.63
C GLU A 167 -23.32 21.95 -6.08
N THR A 168 -23.54 23.26 -6.12
CA THR A 168 -22.51 24.21 -6.53
C THR A 168 -21.44 24.36 -5.44
N CYS A 169 -20.17 24.18 -5.81
CA CYS A 169 -19.03 24.47 -4.95
C CYS A 169 -18.33 25.77 -5.38
N THR A 170 -17.47 26.28 -4.51
CA THR A 170 -16.68 27.51 -4.74
C THR A 170 -15.21 27.26 -4.42
N TYR A 171 -14.36 28.23 -4.75
CA TYR A 171 -12.93 28.20 -4.44
C TYR A 171 -12.62 27.99 -2.94
N LYS A 172 -13.54 28.40 -2.04
CA LYS A 172 -13.40 28.21 -0.58
C LYS A 172 -13.47 26.76 -0.14
N ASN A 173 -13.97 25.84 -0.97
CA ASN A 173 -14.02 24.42 -0.69
C ASN A 173 -12.70 23.69 -0.99
N PHE A 174 -11.68 24.44 -1.42
CA PHE A 174 -10.36 23.91 -1.75
C PHE A 174 -9.34 24.46 -0.76
N SER A 175 -8.52 23.58 -0.19
CA SER A 175 -7.38 23.98 0.64
C SER A 175 -6.18 24.26 -0.25
N THR A 176 -5.44 25.33 0.05
CA THR A 176 -4.19 25.63 -0.65
C THR A 176 -3.08 24.73 -0.13
N ILE A 177 -2.30 24.13 -1.03
CA ILE A 177 -1.12 23.33 -0.72
C ILE A 177 0.01 23.70 -1.67
N TYR A 178 1.24 23.69 -1.17
CA TYR A 178 2.42 23.94 -1.99
C TYR A 178 3.03 22.60 -2.40
N THR A 179 3.37 22.47 -3.68
CA THR A 179 4.10 21.32 -4.24
C THR A 179 5.31 21.81 -5.02
N ARG A 180 6.04 20.92 -5.70
CA ARG A 180 7.10 21.34 -6.64
C ARG A 180 6.58 22.25 -7.77
N TYR A 181 5.30 22.16 -8.17
CA TYR A 181 4.70 23.10 -9.14
C TYR A 181 4.26 24.44 -8.52
N GLY A 182 4.69 24.75 -7.30
CA GLY A 182 4.27 25.95 -6.58
C GLY A 182 2.87 25.80 -5.96
N LYS A 183 2.02 26.81 -6.18
CA LYS A 183 0.70 26.93 -5.52
C LYS A 183 -0.34 26.01 -6.16
N CYS A 184 -0.85 25.06 -5.39
CA CYS A 184 -1.83 24.06 -5.80
C CYS A 184 -3.05 24.05 -4.89
N TYR A 185 -4.09 23.33 -5.31
CA TYR A 185 -5.38 23.30 -4.63
C TYR A 185 -5.86 21.86 -4.45
N THR A 186 -6.33 21.54 -3.24
CA THR A 186 -6.87 20.23 -2.89
C THR A 186 -8.35 20.35 -2.55
N PHE A 187 -9.19 19.66 -3.31
CA PHE A 187 -10.58 19.44 -2.96
C PHE A 187 -10.71 18.31 -1.94
N ASN A 188 -11.59 18.47 -0.96
CA ASN A 188 -11.91 17.43 0.03
C ASN A 188 -10.67 16.87 0.76
N SER A 189 -9.79 17.78 1.20
CA SER A 189 -8.55 17.45 1.93
C SER A 189 -8.80 16.83 3.31
N GLY A 190 -9.97 17.07 3.92
CA GLY A 190 -10.26 16.65 5.28
C GLY A 190 -9.50 17.45 6.35
N LEU A 191 -8.82 18.52 5.94
CA LEU A 191 -8.12 19.45 6.83
C LEU A 191 -9.09 20.53 7.36
N ASP A 192 -8.65 21.25 8.40
CA ASP A 192 -9.37 22.37 9.02
C ASP A 192 -10.71 22.02 9.66
N GLY A 193 -10.89 20.75 10.07
CA GLY A 193 -12.11 20.28 10.72
C GLY A 193 -13.32 20.12 9.78
N ASN A 194 -13.09 20.21 8.47
CA ASN A 194 -14.14 19.98 7.48
C ASN A 194 -14.52 18.49 7.41
N PRO A 195 -15.82 18.13 7.38
CA PRO A 195 -16.24 16.75 7.25
C PRO A 195 -15.88 16.20 5.86
N LEU A 196 -15.46 14.94 5.82
CA LEU A 196 -15.16 14.25 4.57
C LEU A 196 -16.43 14.11 3.72
N LEU A 197 -16.33 14.57 2.48
CA LEU A 197 -17.41 14.43 1.51
C LEU A 197 -17.53 12.98 1.07
N THR A 198 -18.77 12.50 0.94
CA THR A 198 -19.06 11.12 0.53
C THR A 198 -19.99 11.07 -0.67
N THR A 199 -19.95 9.97 -1.41
CA THR A 199 -20.85 9.69 -2.54
C THR A 199 -21.77 8.50 -2.25
N LEU A 200 -22.99 8.60 -2.77
CA LEU A 200 -24.07 7.61 -2.56
C LEU A 200 -24.47 6.89 -3.85
N LYS A 201 -23.90 7.28 -5.00
CA LYS A 201 -24.19 6.68 -6.32
C LYS A 201 -22.97 6.84 -7.23
N GLY A 202 -22.77 5.88 -8.13
CA GLY A 202 -21.79 6.01 -9.20
C GLY A 202 -22.26 6.94 -10.34
N GLY A 203 -21.36 7.22 -11.27
CA GLY A 203 -21.61 8.02 -12.48
C GLY A 203 -21.28 9.50 -12.35
N THR A 204 -21.13 10.15 -13.51
CA THR A 204 -20.60 11.52 -13.68
C THR A 204 -21.29 12.58 -12.81
N GLY A 205 -22.62 12.54 -12.72
CA GLY A 205 -23.40 13.51 -11.94
C GLY A 205 -23.26 13.41 -10.41
N ASN A 206 -22.65 12.33 -9.89
CA ASN A 206 -22.49 12.09 -8.46
C ASN A 206 -21.03 12.27 -7.98
N GLY A 207 -20.18 12.82 -8.84
CA GLY A 207 -18.78 13.13 -8.57
C GLY A 207 -18.52 14.63 -8.45
N LEU A 208 -17.25 14.99 -8.68
CA LEU A 208 -16.75 16.35 -8.81
C LEU A 208 -16.66 16.71 -10.29
N GLU A 209 -17.32 17.80 -10.69
CA GLU A 209 -17.24 18.43 -12.01
C GLU A 209 -16.65 19.83 -11.81
N ILE A 210 -15.48 20.10 -12.39
CA ILE A 210 -14.87 21.45 -12.38
C ILE A 210 -14.58 21.93 -13.80
N MET A 211 -14.85 23.20 -14.04
CA MET A 211 -14.49 23.92 -15.26
C MET A 211 -13.41 24.94 -14.90
N LEU A 212 -12.24 24.80 -15.51
CA LEU A 212 -11.06 25.60 -15.21
C LEU A 212 -10.60 26.39 -16.43
N ASP A 213 -10.10 27.59 -16.18
CA ASP A 213 -9.31 28.41 -17.10
C ASP A 213 -7.83 28.32 -16.69
N ILE A 214 -6.98 27.80 -17.57
CA ILE A 214 -5.54 27.66 -17.28
C ILE A 214 -4.75 28.95 -17.47
N GLN A 215 -5.32 29.98 -18.11
CA GLN A 215 -4.70 31.30 -18.30
C GLN A 215 -3.32 31.24 -19.00
N GLN A 216 -3.24 30.68 -20.22
CA GLN A 216 -1.99 30.64 -20.99
C GLN A 216 -1.42 32.05 -21.30
N ASP A 217 -2.27 33.08 -21.29
CA ASP A 217 -1.84 34.48 -21.39
C ASP A 217 -0.93 34.91 -20.22
N GLU A 218 -1.03 34.25 -19.07
CA GLU A 218 -0.20 34.50 -17.89
C GLU A 218 1.07 33.64 -17.83
N TYR A 219 1.27 32.70 -18.76
CA TYR A 219 2.42 31.79 -18.72
C TYR A 219 3.74 32.50 -18.99
N LEU A 220 4.79 32.16 -18.24
CA LEU A 220 6.11 32.69 -18.54
C LEU A 220 6.64 32.15 -19.88
N PRO A 221 7.21 33.01 -20.74
CA PRO A 221 7.93 32.53 -21.93
C PRO A 221 9.05 31.55 -21.54
N VAL A 222 9.28 30.52 -22.34
CA VAL A 222 10.34 29.55 -22.08
C VAL A 222 11.64 30.04 -22.72
N TRP A 223 12.63 30.40 -21.89
CA TRP A 223 13.93 30.94 -22.34
C TRP A 223 15.14 30.06 -22.01
N GLY A 224 14.96 29.04 -21.16
CA GLY A 224 15.98 28.12 -20.72
C GLY A 224 15.38 26.76 -20.39
N GLU A 225 16.24 25.76 -20.23
CA GLU A 225 15.87 24.45 -19.70
C GLU A 225 16.12 24.49 -18.19
N THR A 226 15.10 24.86 -17.43
CA THR A 226 15.10 24.76 -15.96
C THR A 226 13.96 23.86 -15.51
N ASP A 227 14.07 23.27 -14.33
CA ASP A 227 13.03 22.37 -13.78
C ASP A 227 11.67 23.07 -13.59
N GLU A 228 11.68 24.40 -13.46
CA GLU A 228 10.50 25.23 -13.24
C GLU A 228 9.81 25.68 -14.55
N THR A 229 10.51 25.65 -15.69
CA THR A 229 9.95 26.09 -16.99
C THR A 229 9.45 24.89 -17.80
N SER A 230 8.14 24.68 -17.82
CA SER A 230 7.52 23.59 -18.60
C SER A 230 7.07 24.02 -20.00
N TYR A 231 7.30 23.18 -21.01
CA TYR A 231 6.80 23.37 -22.39
C TYR A 231 5.30 23.06 -22.57
N GLU A 232 4.66 22.53 -21.53
CA GLU A 232 3.35 21.91 -21.62
C GLU A 232 2.28 22.84 -21.04
N ALA A 233 1.13 22.96 -21.71
CA ALA A 233 -0.02 23.69 -21.20
C ALA A 233 -1.08 22.73 -20.63
N GLY A 234 -1.65 23.09 -19.48
CA GLY A 234 -2.69 22.31 -18.81
C GLY A 234 -2.49 22.26 -17.31
N ILE A 235 -3.15 21.30 -16.68
CA ILE A 235 -3.02 21.04 -15.25
C ILE A 235 -2.50 19.64 -15.01
N LYS A 236 -1.87 19.43 -13.86
CA LYS A 236 -1.56 18.11 -13.33
C LYS A 236 -2.50 17.82 -12.16
N VAL A 237 -2.98 16.59 -12.06
CA VAL A 237 -3.99 16.18 -11.07
C VAL A 237 -3.54 14.89 -10.40
N GLN A 238 -3.69 14.81 -9.08
CA GLN A 238 -3.50 13.60 -8.29
C GLN A 238 -4.77 13.32 -7.48
N ILE A 239 -5.19 12.06 -7.51
CA ILE A 239 -6.28 11.54 -6.70
C ILE A 239 -5.64 10.66 -5.63
N HIS A 240 -5.86 10.99 -4.35
CA HIS A 240 -5.20 10.33 -3.23
C HIS A 240 -6.13 10.24 -2.01
N SER A 241 -5.71 9.42 -1.03
CA SER A 241 -6.37 9.38 0.28
C SER A 241 -6.12 10.67 1.05
N GLN A 242 -7.02 11.08 1.93
CA GLN A 242 -6.84 12.26 2.78
C GLN A 242 -5.65 12.11 3.75
N ASP A 243 -5.36 10.89 4.18
CA ASP A 243 -4.22 10.59 5.05
C ASP A 243 -2.86 10.65 4.34
N GLU A 244 -2.86 10.84 3.03
CA GLU A 244 -1.67 10.84 2.19
C GLU A 244 -1.39 12.26 1.66
N PRO A 245 -0.19 12.84 1.87
CA PRO A 245 0.16 14.12 1.28
C PRO A 245 0.32 13.99 -0.25
N PRO A 246 -0.04 15.03 -1.03
CA PRO A 246 0.10 15.00 -2.47
C PRO A 246 1.57 15.02 -2.90
N PHE A 247 1.90 14.18 -3.87
CA PHE A 247 3.21 14.05 -4.51
C PHE A 247 3.00 14.05 -6.04
N ILE A 248 2.48 15.18 -6.50
CA ILE A 248 1.86 15.34 -7.82
C ILE A 248 2.88 15.38 -8.97
N ASP A 249 4.10 15.79 -8.68
CA ASP A 249 5.25 15.77 -9.59
C ASP A 249 5.52 14.36 -10.12
N GLN A 250 5.43 13.33 -9.28
CA GLN A 250 5.66 11.95 -9.71
C GLN A 250 4.38 11.14 -9.95
N LEU A 251 3.34 11.31 -9.14
CA LEU A 251 2.14 10.46 -9.16
C LEU A 251 0.94 11.08 -9.88
N GLY A 252 1.03 12.37 -10.25
CA GLY A 252 -0.03 13.09 -10.93
C GLY A 252 -0.16 12.74 -12.42
N PHE A 253 -1.38 12.78 -12.94
CA PHE A 253 -1.69 12.67 -14.37
C PHE A 253 -2.01 14.04 -14.98
N GLY A 254 -1.71 14.23 -16.27
CA GLY A 254 -1.98 15.49 -16.96
C GLY A 254 -3.42 15.57 -17.50
N VAL A 255 -3.99 16.77 -17.48
CA VAL A 255 -5.28 17.10 -18.10
C VAL A 255 -5.10 18.28 -19.04
N ALA A 256 -5.49 18.10 -20.30
CA ALA A 256 -5.26 19.06 -21.37
C ALA A 256 -6.42 20.07 -21.50
N PRO A 257 -6.13 21.33 -21.91
CA PRO A 257 -7.15 22.29 -22.32
C PRO A 257 -7.85 21.89 -23.62
N GLY A 258 -9.06 22.39 -23.83
CA GLY A 258 -9.90 22.07 -24.99
C GLY A 258 -10.61 20.72 -24.90
N PHE A 259 -10.53 20.05 -23.75
CA PHE A 259 -11.18 18.76 -23.49
C PHE A 259 -11.96 18.75 -22.18
N GLN A 260 -13.04 18.00 -22.17
CA GLN A 260 -13.70 17.51 -20.97
C GLN A 260 -13.19 16.09 -20.71
N THR A 261 -12.49 15.93 -19.59
CA THR A 261 -11.84 14.68 -19.21
C THR A 261 -12.65 14.00 -18.11
N PHE A 262 -13.13 12.80 -18.40
CA PHE A 262 -13.82 11.93 -17.46
C PHE A 262 -12.81 10.97 -16.84
N VAL A 263 -12.74 10.97 -15.52
CA VAL A 263 -11.88 10.11 -14.71
C VAL A 263 -12.78 9.20 -13.88
N SER A 264 -13.01 8.00 -14.40
CA SER A 264 -13.75 6.96 -13.70
C SER A 264 -12.83 6.31 -12.68
N CYS A 265 -13.20 6.39 -11.40
CA CYS A 265 -12.40 5.91 -10.29
C CYS A 265 -12.98 4.62 -9.69
N GLN A 266 -12.08 3.76 -9.21
CA GLN A 266 -12.40 2.59 -8.39
C GLN A 266 -11.52 2.58 -7.15
N GLN A 267 -12.13 2.51 -5.97
CA GLN A 267 -11.37 2.42 -4.71
C GLN A 267 -10.85 1.00 -4.51
N GLN A 268 -9.57 0.89 -4.18
CA GLN A 268 -8.88 -0.36 -3.86
C GLN A 268 -8.29 -0.26 -2.45
N LEU A 269 -8.65 -1.19 -1.57
CA LEU A 269 -8.05 -1.34 -0.25
C LEU A 269 -7.05 -2.48 -0.30
N LEU A 270 -5.77 -2.16 -0.15
CA LEU A 270 -4.67 -3.11 -0.20
C LEU A 270 -4.19 -3.40 1.22
N GLN A 271 -4.13 -4.68 1.56
CA GLN A 271 -3.64 -5.19 2.83
C GLN A 271 -2.49 -6.18 2.60
N TYR A 272 -1.29 -5.76 2.97
CA TYR A 272 -0.04 -6.52 2.87
C TYR A 272 0.31 -7.17 4.21
N LEU A 273 1.21 -8.16 4.16
CA LEU A 273 1.73 -8.83 5.34
C LEU A 273 3.13 -8.35 5.70
N PRO A 274 3.43 -8.18 7.00
CA PRO A 274 4.76 -7.81 7.47
C PRO A 274 5.73 -9.00 7.38
N GLN A 275 7.00 -8.74 7.67
CA GLN A 275 8.02 -9.79 7.74
C GLN A 275 7.64 -10.83 8.82
N PRO A 276 7.90 -12.13 8.58
CA PRO A 276 8.66 -12.74 7.48
C PRO A 276 7.87 -13.06 6.19
N TRP A 277 6.57 -12.77 6.12
CA TRP A 277 5.74 -13.14 4.94
C TRP A 277 5.82 -12.14 3.79
N GLY A 278 6.05 -10.88 4.09
CA GLY A 278 6.20 -9.81 3.09
C GLY A 278 7.00 -8.65 3.66
N ASP A 279 7.15 -7.59 2.87
CA ASP A 279 7.96 -6.42 3.21
C ASP A 279 7.07 -5.17 3.34
N CYS A 280 6.19 -5.15 4.35
CA CYS A 280 5.41 -3.96 4.68
C CYS A 280 5.70 -3.44 6.09
N LYS A 281 5.56 -2.13 6.25
CA LYS A 281 5.67 -1.43 7.54
C LYS A 281 4.28 -1.26 8.16
N SER A 282 4.11 -1.75 9.38
CA SER A 282 2.88 -1.61 10.16
C SER A 282 3.00 -0.58 11.29
N THR A 283 4.21 -0.12 11.58
CA THR A 283 4.44 0.87 12.62
C THR A 283 4.07 2.27 12.14
N PRO A 284 3.55 3.13 13.03
CA PRO A 284 3.34 4.54 12.71
C PRO A 284 4.66 5.21 12.35
N ILE A 285 4.57 6.33 11.63
CA ILE A 285 5.76 7.09 11.27
C ILE A 285 6.34 7.76 12.53
N GLU A 286 7.65 7.60 12.73
CA GLU A 286 8.40 8.41 13.70
C GLU A 286 8.87 9.67 12.95
N SER A 287 7.92 10.57 12.65
CA SER A 287 8.20 11.85 12.00
C SER A 287 7.55 12.96 12.82
N ASP A 288 8.24 14.10 12.89
CA ASP A 288 7.72 15.31 13.53
C ASP A 288 6.65 16.01 12.68
N PHE A 289 6.48 15.61 11.41
CA PHE A 289 5.66 16.32 10.42
C PHE A 289 4.35 15.63 10.07
N PHE A 290 4.31 14.30 10.06
CA PHE A 290 3.15 13.52 9.62
C PHE A 290 2.68 12.57 10.72
N SER A 291 1.36 12.44 10.90
CA SER A 291 0.77 11.50 11.87
C SER A 291 0.63 10.08 11.34
N THR A 292 0.40 9.95 10.02
CA THR A 292 0.12 8.67 9.36
C THR A 292 1.26 8.30 8.44
N TYR A 293 1.72 7.05 8.51
CA TYR A 293 2.74 6.56 7.58
C TYR A 293 2.12 6.30 6.21
N SER A 294 2.62 7.01 5.21
CA SER A 294 2.43 6.70 3.79
C SER A 294 3.78 6.70 3.09
N ILE A 295 3.84 6.11 1.90
CA ILE A 295 5.08 6.09 1.12
C ILE A 295 5.52 7.50 0.72
N THR A 296 4.56 8.37 0.41
CA THR A 296 4.78 9.78 0.06
C THR A 296 5.19 10.61 1.27
N ALA A 297 4.57 10.43 2.43
CA ALA A 297 4.97 11.09 3.67
C ALA A 297 6.41 10.74 4.05
N CYS A 298 6.78 9.45 3.96
CA CYS A 298 8.15 8.98 4.19
C CYS A 298 9.17 9.64 3.24
N ARG A 299 8.82 9.77 1.97
CA ARG A 299 9.71 10.38 0.98
C ARG A 299 9.88 11.89 1.21
N ILE A 300 8.79 12.61 1.45
CA ILE A 300 8.85 14.05 1.75
C ILE A 300 9.66 14.30 3.03
N ASP A 301 9.47 13.49 4.07
CA ASP A 301 10.24 13.55 5.31
C ASP A 301 11.75 13.32 5.06
N CYS A 302 12.09 12.31 4.26
CA CYS A 302 13.47 12.01 3.88
C CYS A 302 14.12 13.14 3.06
N GLU A 303 13.44 13.62 2.02
CA GLU A 303 13.89 14.75 1.19
C GLU A 303 14.08 16.02 2.02
N THR A 304 13.17 16.28 2.97
CA THR A 304 13.25 17.45 3.87
C THR A 304 14.47 17.34 4.79
N ARG A 305 14.69 16.19 5.42
CA ARG A 305 15.83 15.99 6.32
C ARG A 305 17.17 16.08 5.57
N TYR A 306 17.24 15.51 4.36
CA TYR A 306 18.42 15.61 3.52
C TYR A 306 18.77 17.06 3.17
N LEU A 307 17.78 17.89 2.83
CA LEU A 307 18.01 19.30 2.53
C LEU A 307 18.39 20.12 3.76
N LEU A 308 17.80 19.81 4.92
CA LEU A 308 18.19 20.46 6.16
C LEU A 308 19.64 20.13 6.54
N GLU A 309 20.09 18.89 6.34
CA GLU A 309 21.47 18.47 6.61
C GLU A 309 22.49 19.12 5.65
N ASN A 310 22.16 19.23 4.36
CA ASN A 310 23.11 19.69 3.33
C ASN A 310 23.04 21.19 3.03
N CYS A 311 21.84 21.79 3.03
CA CYS A 311 21.60 23.17 2.63
C CYS A 311 21.15 24.08 3.78
N ASN A 312 20.90 23.53 4.99
CA ASN A 312 20.39 24.26 6.17
C ASN A 312 19.08 25.04 5.92
N CYS A 313 18.31 24.65 4.91
CA CYS A 313 17.05 25.26 4.54
C CYS A 313 16.10 24.20 3.98
N ARG A 314 14.81 24.53 3.89
CA ARG A 314 13.80 23.67 3.27
C ARG A 314 13.16 24.35 2.07
N MET A 315 12.65 23.58 1.13
CA MET A 315 11.81 24.10 0.06
C MET A 315 10.41 24.49 0.57
N VAL A 316 9.70 25.32 -0.17
CA VAL A 316 8.36 25.85 0.21
C VAL A 316 7.34 24.73 0.45
N HIS A 317 7.38 23.64 -0.33
CA HIS A 317 6.47 22.51 -0.21
C HIS A 317 6.81 21.53 0.91
N MET A 318 8.03 21.63 1.47
CA MET A 318 8.48 20.73 2.54
C MET A 318 7.89 21.16 3.88
N PRO A 319 7.45 20.22 4.72
CA PRO A 319 6.92 20.53 6.05
C PRO A 319 8.00 21.05 7.01
N GLY A 320 7.55 21.56 8.16
CA GLY A 320 8.43 21.99 9.26
C GLY A 320 8.56 23.50 9.45
N THR A 321 9.21 23.89 10.54
CA THR A 321 9.36 25.30 10.96
C THR A 321 10.71 25.91 10.57
N SER A 322 11.59 25.14 9.95
CA SER A 322 12.89 25.60 9.47
C SER A 322 12.74 26.69 8.41
N THR A 323 13.81 27.48 8.23
CA THR A 323 13.86 28.57 7.25
C THR A 323 13.72 28.05 5.82
N VAL A 324 12.94 28.77 5.03
CA VAL A 324 12.74 28.45 3.61
C VAL A 324 13.94 28.94 2.81
N CYS A 325 14.39 28.14 1.84
CA CYS A 325 15.52 28.47 0.99
C CYS A 325 15.26 29.76 0.18
N THR A 326 16.28 30.60 0.02
CA THR A 326 16.24 31.75 -0.89
C THR A 326 16.32 31.30 -2.35
N PRO A 327 15.90 32.10 -3.33
CA PRO A 327 16.01 31.74 -4.74
C PRO A 327 17.44 31.35 -5.18
N GLU A 328 18.46 31.99 -4.62
CA GLU A 328 19.87 31.63 -4.85
C GLU A 328 20.20 30.24 -4.29
N GLN A 329 19.79 29.95 -3.04
CA GLN A 329 19.98 28.63 -2.43
C GLN A 329 19.21 27.52 -3.15
N TYR A 330 18.06 27.84 -3.75
CA TYR A 330 17.32 26.90 -4.60
C TYR A 330 18.22 26.39 -5.73
N LYS A 331 18.76 27.32 -6.53
CA LYS A 331 19.59 26.99 -7.68
C LYS A 331 20.95 26.41 -7.32
N ASP A 332 21.61 26.95 -6.29
CA ASP A 332 22.99 26.59 -5.98
C ASP A 332 23.10 25.32 -5.13
N CYS A 333 22.07 24.99 -4.35
CA CYS A 333 22.11 23.87 -3.40
C CYS A 333 20.89 22.95 -3.51
N ALA A 334 19.68 23.48 -3.36
CA ALA A 334 18.49 22.65 -3.13
C ALA A 334 18.12 21.78 -4.34
N ASP A 335 18.09 22.36 -5.55
CA ASP A 335 17.75 21.63 -6.79
C ASP A 335 18.85 20.58 -7.10
N PRO A 336 20.16 20.91 -7.15
CA PRO A 336 21.21 19.92 -7.37
C PRO A 336 21.28 18.82 -6.30
N ALA A 337 20.98 19.15 -5.04
CA ALA A 337 20.97 18.18 -3.95
C ALA A 337 19.84 17.16 -4.11
N LEU A 338 18.64 17.60 -4.50
CA LEU A 338 17.53 16.68 -4.78
C LEU A 338 17.79 15.84 -6.03
N ASP A 339 18.35 16.42 -7.09
CA ASP A 339 18.71 15.68 -8.29
C ASP A 339 19.75 14.60 -7.99
N PHE A 340 20.76 14.94 -7.17
CA PHE A 340 21.74 13.96 -6.69
C PHE A 340 21.09 12.83 -5.89
N LEU A 341 20.17 13.15 -4.99
CA LEU A 341 19.46 12.17 -4.17
C LEU A 341 18.65 11.18 -5.02
N VAL A 342 17.96 11.69 -6.05
CA VAL A 342 17.12 10.86 -6.94
C VAL A 342 17.95 10.04 -7.92
N GLU A 343 19.02 10.60 -8.49
CA GLU A 343 19.80 9.94 -9.54
C GLU A 343 20.94 9.06 -9.04
N LYS A 344 21.62 9.47 -7.96
CA LYS A 344 22.91 8.88 -7.54
C LYS A 344 22.88 8.19 -6.18
N ASP A 345 21.93 8.55 -5.31
CA ASP A 345 21.86 8.04 -3.93
C ASP A 345 20.53 7.33 -3.63
N ASN A 346 20.24 6.30 -4.43
CA ASN A 346 19.00 5.50 -4.32
C ASN A 346 18.85 4.78 -2.95
N ASP A 347 19.95 4.62 -2.20
CA ASP A 347 19.96 3.88 -0.93
C ASP A 347 19.66 4.76 0.29
N TYR A 348 19.67 6.10 0.16
CA TYR A 348 19.45 7.00 1.29
C TYR A 348 17.98 7.05 1.74
N CYS A 349 17.05 7.13 0.78
CA CYS A 349 15.61 7.23 1.05
C CYS A 349 14.86 5.92 0.75
N VAL A 350 15.09 4.89 1.56
CA VAL A 350 14.37 3.61 1.43
C VAL A 350 13.04 3.65 2.21
N CYS A 351 11.96 3.93 1.50
CA CYS A 351 10.60 3.91 2.05
C CYS A 351 9.88 2.59 1.77
N GLN A 352 9.52 1.87 2.83
CA GLN A 352 8.75 0.63 2.75
C GLN A 352 7.28 0.90 2.44
N THR A 353 6.59 -0.08 1.86
CA THR A 353 5.14 0.05 1.65
C THR A 353 4.39 -0.12 2.97
N PRO A 354 3.36 0.69 3.25
CA PRO A 354 2.51 0.49 4.42
C PRO A 354 1.72 -0.82 4.28
N CYS A 355 1.46 -1.50 5.40
CA CYS A 355 0.67 -2.72 5.38
C CYS A 355 -0.80 -2.50 5.01
N ASN A 356 -1.34 -1.31 5.29
CA ASN A 356 -2.68 -0.91 4.88
C ASN A 356 -2.58 0.35 4.03
N MET A 357 -3.12 0.31 2.82
CA MET A 357 -3.24 1.51 1.99
C MET A 357 -4.50 1.51 1.14
N THR A 358 -4.96 2.71 0.83
CA THR A 358 -6.06 2.93 -0.11
C THR A 358 -5.48 3.49 -1.39
N ARG A 359 -5.80 2.85 -2.52
CA ARG A 359 -5.43 3.29 -3.86
C ARG A 359 -6.68 3.56 -4.68
N TYR A 360 -6.60 4.51 -5.59
CA TYR A 360 -7.66 4.80 -6.55
C TYR A 360 -7.22 4.37 -7.94
N GLY A 361 -7.78 3.27 -8.44
CA GLY A 361 -7.71 2.90 -9.85
C GLY A 361 -8.46 3.95 -10.66
N LYS A 362 -7.92 4.31 -11.83
CA LYS A 362 -8.49 5.38 -12.67
C LYS A 362 -8.48 4.99 -14.14
N GLU A 363 -9.60 5.24 -14.81
CA GLU A 363 -9.74 5.13 -16.26
C GLU A 363 -10.09 6.50 -16.84
N LEU A 364 -9.32 6.95 -17.83
CA LEU A 364 -9.45 8.28 -18.42
C LEU A 364 -10.13 8.17 -19.78
N SER A 365 -11.11 9.03 -20.03
CA SER A 365 -11.70 9.25 -21.35
C SER A 365 -11.94 10.75 -21.56
N MET A 366 -11.94 11.19 -22.82
CA MET A 366 -11.94 12.62 -23.15
C MET A 366 -12.90 12.92 -24.30
N VAL A 367 -13.60 14.05 -24.21
CA VAL A 367 -14.39 14.61 -25.30
C VAL A 367 -13.99 16.07 -25.55
N LYS A 368 -14.14 16.54 -26.78
CA LYS A 368 -13.75 17.90 -27.15
C LYS A 368 -14.71 18.95 -26.58
N ILE A 369 -14.18 20.01 -25.99
CA ILE A 369 -14.93 21.20 -25.56
C ILE A 369 -14.22 22.46 -26.10
N PRO A 370 -14.94 23.46 -26.64
CA PRO A 370 -16.38 23.51 -26.86
C PRO A 370 -16.83 22.81 -28.16
N SER A 371 -18.11 22.42 -28.19
CA SER A 371 -18.80 22.13 -29.46
C SER A 371 -18.95 23.41 -30.30
N LYS A 372 -19.15 23.27 -31.62
CA LYS A 372 -19.42 24.42 -32.51
C LYS A 372 -20.65 25.24 -32.06
N ALA A 373 -21.65 24.59 -31.46
CA ALA A 373 -22.85 25.26 -30.98
C ALA A 373 -22.60 26.06 -29.68
N SER A 374 -21.79 25.52 -28.77
CA SER A 374 -21.49 26.14 -27.47
C SER A 374 -20.37 27.17 -27.51
N ALA A 375 -19.53 27.19 -28.55
CA ALA A 375 -18.35 28.06 -28.64
C ALA A 375 -18.70 29.55 -28.46
N LYS A 376 -19.67 30.05 -29.25
CA LYS A 376 -20.14 31.45 -29.16
C LYS A 376 -20.73 31.80 -27.80
N TYR A 377 -21.45 30.86 -27.19
CA TYR A 377 -22.05 31.06 -25.88
C TYR A 377 -20.98 31.23 -24.79
N LEU A 378 -19.99 30.34 -24.75
CA LEU A 378 -18.91 30.39 -23.77
C LEU A 378 -18.03 31.63 -23.96
N ALA A 379 -17.70 31.97 -25.20
CA ALA A 379 -16.96 33.18 -25.54
C ALA A 379 -17.66 34.44 -25.00
N LYS A 380 -18.99 34.56 -25.22
CA LYS A 380 -19.77 35.69 -24.69
C LYS A 380 -19.93 35.66 -23.17
N LYS A 381 -20.13 34.47 -22.58
CA LYS A 381 -20.34 34.30 -21.13
C LYS A 381 -19.11 34.75 -20.33
N PHE A 382 -17.92 34.40 -20.80
CA PHE A 382 -16.66 34.72 -20.10
C PHE A 382 -15.93 35.94 -20.68
N ASN A 383 -16.53 36.62 -21.67
CA ASN A 383 -15.94 37.78 -22.35
C ASN A 383 -14.54 37.49 -22.93
N LYS A 384 -14.40 36.35 -23.64
CA LYS A 384 -13.16 35.88 -24.27
C LYS A 384 -13.40 35.54 -25.74
N THR A 385 -12.33 35.38 -26.53
CA THR A 385 -12.43 34.97 -27.95
C THR A 385 -12.72 33.47 -28.07
N GLU A 386 -13.33 33.04 -29.18
CA GLU A 386 -13.58 31.61 -29.41
C GLU A 386 -12.28 30.77 -29.42
N GLN A 387 -11.18 31.35 -29.91
CA GLN A 387 -9.85 30.73 -29.86
C GLN A 387 -9.38 30.54 -28.42
N TYR A 388 -9.50 31.57 -27.57
CA TYR A 388 -9.13 31.50 -26.17
C TYR A 388 -9.86 30.37 -25.44
N ILE A 389 -11.17 30.20 -25.72
CA ILE A 389 -11.97 29.13 -25.11
C ILE A 389 -11.41 27.74 -25.44
N GLY A 390 -11.04 27.51 -26.70
CA GLY A 390 -10.49 26.21 -27.13
C GLY A 390 -9.09 25.92 -26.60
N GLU A 391 -8.30 26.96 -26.34
CA GLU A 391 -6.91 26.83 -25.87
C GLU A 391 -6.78 26.86 -24.34
N ASN A 392 -7.73 27.45 -23.60
CA ASN A 392 -7.57 27.66 -22.15
C ASN A 392 -8.59 26.94 -21.27
N ILE A 393 -9.80 26.67 -21.78
CA ILE A 393 -10.84 26.05 -20.95
C ILE A 393 -10.68 24.52 -20.96
N LEU A 394 -10.71 23.93 -19.78
CA LEU A 394 -10.86 22.49 -19.58
C LEU A 394 -11.99 22.18 -18.63
N VAL A 395 -12.54 20.98 -18.75
CA VAL A 395 -13.49 20.42 -17.78
C VAL A 395 -12.94 19.10 -17.26
N LEU A 396 -13.00 18.91 -15.96
CA LEU A 396 -12.55 17.69 -15.29
C LEU A 396 -13.68 17.11 -14.48
N ASP A 397 -14.04 15.87 -14.81
CA ASP A 397 -15.07 15.10 -14.12
C ASP A 397 -14.45 13.90 -13.42
N ILE A 398 -14.50 13.86 -12.10
CA ILE A 398 -13.98 12.75 -11.28
C ILE A 398 -15.16 12.11 -10.54
N PHE A 399 -15.40 10.83 -10.78
CA PHE A 399 -16.52 10.09 -10.20
C PHE A 399 -16.17 8.62 -9.99
N PHE A 400 -16.95 7.91 -9.17
CA PHE A 400 -16.83 6.46 -9.05
C PHE A 400 -17.69 5.76 -10.10
N GLU A 401 -17.17 4.69 -10.71
CA GLU A 401 -17.92 3.89 -11.69
C GLU A 401 -19.18 3.27 -11.06
N ALA A 402 -18.99 2.59 -9.94
CA ALA A 402 -20.01 1.97 -9.12
C ALA A 402 -19.65 2.12 -7.63
N LEU A 403 -20.61 1.90 -6.74
CA LEU A 403 -20.37 1.90 -5.29
C LEU A 403 -19.85 0.55 -4.81
N ASN A 404 -18.73 0.12 -5.36
CA ASN A 404 -18.00 -1.03 -4.89
C ASN A 404 -16.54 -0.65 -4.68
N TYR A 405 -15.91 -1.31 -3.73
CA TYR A 405 -14.47 -1.23 -3.55
C TYR A 405 -13.87 -2.62 -3.66
N GLU A 406 -12.67 -2.67 -4.22
CA GLU A 406 -11.88 -3.89 -4.31
C GLU A 406 -11.05 -4.02 -3.04
N LYS A 407 -11.19 -5.12 -2.31
CA LYS A 407 -10.31 -5.45 -1.19
C LYS A 407 -9.32 -6.52 -1.61
N ILE A 408 -8.04 -6.18 -1.66
CA ILE A 408 -6.94 -7.09 -2.00
C ILE A 408 -6.17 -7.38 -0.72
N GLU A 409 -6.31 -8.58 -0.17
CA GLU A 409 -5.65 -9.00 1.06
C GLU A 409 -4.67 -10.15 0.82
N GLN A 410 -3.46 -10.01 1.35
CA GLN A 410 -2.48 -11.08 1.43
C GLN A 410 -2.74 -11.94 2.68
N LYS A 411 -2.86 -13.25 2.51
CA LYS A 411 -3.05 -14.21 3.60
C LYS A 411 -1.87 -15.18 3.68
N ALA A 412 -1.33 -15.32 4.88
CA ALA A 412 -0.28 -16.26 5.20
C ALA A 412 -0.84 -17.69 5.21
N TYR A 413 -0.03 -18.64 4.78
CA TYR A 413 -0.30 -20.05 5.05
C TYR A 413 0.04 -20.37 6.52
N GLU A 414 -0.97 -20.67 7.31
CA GLU A 414 -0.83 -20.93 8.75
C GLU A 414 -0.53 -22.40 9.06
N ILE A 415 -0.09 -22.66 10.30
CA ILE A 415 0.12 -24.01 10.84
C ILE A 415 -1.17 -24.85 10.75
N ALA A 416 -2.34 -24.23 10.87
CA ALA A 416 -3.61 -24.91 10.67
C ALA A 416 -3.76 -25.49 9.26
N GLY A 417 -3.29 -24.76 8.23
CA GLY A 417 -3.22 -25.26 6.85
C GLY A 417 -2.28 -26.45 6.74
N LEU A 418 -1.09 -26.37 7.34
CA LEU A 418 -0.10 -27.46 7.35
C LEU A 418 -0.67 -28.74 8.00
N LEU A 419 -1.33 -28.61 9.15
CA LEU A 419 -1.93 -29.73 9.86
C LEU A 419 -3.09 -30.35 9.07
N GLY A 420 -3.88 -29.54 8.36
CA GLY A 420 -4.92 -30.00 7.46
C GLY A 420 -4.35 -30.80 6.29
N ASP A 421 -3.30 -30.30 5.67
CA ASP A 421 -2.60 -30.92 4.56
C ASP A 421 -1.96 -32.27 4.96
N ILE A 422 -1.14 -32.27 6.03
CA ILE A 422 -0.49 -33.49 6.55
C ILE A 422 -1.54 -34.49 7.05
N GLY A 423 -2.56 -34.01 7.78
CA GLY A 423 -3.65 -34.84 8.29
C GLY A 423 -4.44 -35.51 7.18
N GLY A 424 -4.74 -34.78 6.10
CA GLY A 424 -5.44 -35.30 4.92
C GLY A 424 -4.66 -36.41 4.22
N GLN A 425 -3.36 -36.21 3.96
CA GLN A 425 -2.52 -37.22 3.32
C GLN A 425 -2.21 -38.42 4.23
N MET A 426 -2.05 -38.19 5.54
CA MET A 426 -1.89 -39.28 6.52
C MET A 426 -3.15 -40.16 6.57
N GLY A 427 -4.33 -39.55 6.51
CA GLY A 427 -5.60 -40.24 6.39
C GLY A 427 -5.71 -41.03 5.09
N LEU A 428 -5.26 -40.47 3.96
CA LEU A 428 -5.33 -41.11 2.65
C LEU A 428 -4.36 -42.30 2.48
N PHE A 429 -3.09 -42.15 2.85
CA PHE A 429 -2.07 -43.17 2.61
C PHE A 429 -2.05 -44.31 3.63
N ILE A 430 -2.31 -44.01 4.90
CA ILE A 430 -2.13 -44.96 6.01
C ILE A 430 -3.48 -45.27 6.70
N GLY A 431 -4.49 -44.42 6.51
CA GLY A 431 -5.74 -44.47 7.28
C GLY A 431 -5.50 -44.14 8.76
N ALA A 432 -4.45 -43.36 9.03
CA ALA A 432 -4.00 -43.00 10.36
C ALA A 432 -4.55 -41.62 10.75
N SER A 433 -4.79 -41.44 12.05
CA SER A 433 -5.12 -40.17 12.67
C SER A 433 -4.16 -39.88 13.83
N VAL A 434 -4.22 -38.69 14.41
CA VAL A 434 -3.42 -38.36 15.61
C VAL A 434 -3.62 -39.39 16.73
N LEU A 435 -4.82 -39.94 16.88
CA LEU A 435 -5.12 -41.00 17.84
C LEU A 435 -4.33 -42.29 17.57
N THR A 436 -4.08 -42.62 16.30
CA THR A 436 -3.29 -43.81 15.93
C THR A 436 -1.81 -43.64 16.28
N ILE A 437 -1.29 -42.40 16.24
CA ILE A 437 0.07 -42.10 16.69
C ILE A 437 0.18 -42.27 18.20
N LEU A 438 -0.80 -41.78 18.97
CA LEU A 438 -0.86 -41.97 20.42
C LEU A 438 -0.95 -43.46 20.79
N GLU A 439 -1.76 -44.25 20.09
CA GLU A 439 -1.85 -45.71 20.29
C GLU A 439 -0.49 -46.41 20.07
N ILE A 440 0.32 -45.95 19.10
CA ILE A 440 1.68 -46.47 18.85
C ILE A 440 2.61 -46.08 20.01
N PHE A 441 2.54 -44.85 20.51
CA PHE A 441 3.35 -44.42 21.64
C PHE A 441 3.01 -45.19 22.92
N ASP A 442 1.72 -45.43 23.21
CA ASP A 442 1.29 -46.25 24.34
C ASP A 442 1.82 -47.67 24.24
N TYR A 443 1.74 -48.27 23.04
CA TYR A 443 2.30 -49.60 22.81
C TYR A 443 3.82 -49.64 22.97
N LEU A 444 4.55 -48.65 22.44
CA LEU A 444 6.00 -48.54 22.60
C LEU A 444 6.38 -48.32 24.07
N TYR A 445 5.61 -47.53 24.81
CA TYR A 445 5.80 -47.30 26.25
C TYR A 445 5.60 -48.57 27.05
N GLU A 446 4.52 -49.32 26.82
CA GLU A 446 4.27 -50.61 27.47
C GLU A 446 5.37 -51.63 27.14
N VAL A 447 5.84 -51.68 25.89
CA VAL A 447 6.96 -52.56 25.49
C VAL A 447 8.27 -52.14 26.15
N PHE A 448 8.54 -50.84 26.24
CA PHE A 448 9.72 -50.30 26.91
C PHE A 448 9.69 -50.62 28.40
N LYS A 449 8.55 -50.38 29.06
CA LYS A 449 8.28 -50.77 30.44
C LYS A 449 8.49 -52.26 30.66
N ASP A 450 7.91 -53.13 29.82
CA ASP A 450 8.08 -54.59 29.88
C ASP A 450 9.54 -55.01 29.69
N LYS A 451 10.30 -54.36 28.79
CA LYS A 451 11.73 -54.68 28.57
C LYS A 451 12.62 -54.15 29.68
N VAL A 452 12.39 -52.95 30.20
CA VAL A 452 13.20 -52.33 31.27
C VAL A 452 12.87 -52.96 32.63
N LEU A 453 11.60 -53.07 33.02
CA LEU A 453 11.21 -53.81 34.22
C LEU A 453 11.50 -55.32 34.09
N GLY A 454 11.36 -55.89 32.89
CA GLY A 454 11.75 -57.28 32.63
C GLY A 454 13.24 -57.51 32.78
N TYR A 455 14.09 -56.55 32.39
CA TYR A 455 15.55 -56.62 32.57
C TYR A 455 15.95 -56.46 34.05
N PHE A 456 15.31 -55.55 34.79
CA PHE A 456 15.52 -55.39 36.23
C PHE A 456 15.03 -56.60 37.05
N MET A 457 13.90 -57.21 36.68
CA MET A 457 13.36 -58.39 37.35
C MET A 457 14.10 -59.69 37.00
N ARG A 458 14.80 -59.76 35.85
CA ARG A 458 15.64 -60.93 35.50
C ARG A 458 16.96 -60.97 36.27
N LYS A 459 17.41 -59.85 36.85
CA LYS A 459 18.61 -59.77 37.69
C LYS A 459 18.37 -60.19 39.16
N LYS A 460 17.11 -60.36 39.58
CA LYS A 460 16.72 -60.87 40.91
C LYS A 460 15.93 -62.17 40.81
N ARG A 461 16.60 -63.28 40.50
CA ARG A 461 16.16 -64.61 40.98
C ARG A 461 17.38 -65.44 41.42
N PRO A 462 17.51 -65.79 42.71
CA PRO A 462 18.36 -66.86 43.14
C PRO A 462 17.71 -68.23 42.86
N GLN A 463 18.57 -69.23 42.76
CA GLN A 463 18.33 -70.62 42.42
C GLN A 463 17.78 -71.39 43.64
N ARG A 464 16.68 -72.16 43.51
CA ARG A 464 16.44 -73.35 44.36
C ARG A 464 15.36 -74.32 43.83
N CYS A 465 15.58 -75.59 44.17
CA CYS A 465 14.99 -76.84 43.69
C CYS A 465 13.52 -77.14 44.09
N GLN A 466 12.88 -77.93 43.22
CA GLN A 466 12.10 -79.17 43.42
C GLN A 466 11.41 -79.42 44.79
N SER A 467 10.07 -79.44 44.83
CA SER A 467 9.24 -80.58 45.30
C SER A 467 7.74 -80.34 45.06
N ASP A 468 7.00 -81.44 45.14
CA ASP A 468 5.64 -81.69 44.68
C ASP A 468 4.46 -80.99 45.38
N ASN A 469 3.33 -81.00 44.66
CA ASN A 469 1.94 -81.11 45.13
C ASN A 469 1.46 -80.14 46.23
N LEU A 470 1.03 -78.94 45.84
CA LEU A 470 0.03 -78.19 46.61
C LEU A 470 -0.76 -77.16 45.75
N ARG A 471 -1.39 -77.60 44.65
CA ARG A 471 -2.28 -76.73 43.86
C ARG A 471 -3.66 -77.29 43.51
N LYS A 472 -4.05 -78.41 44.12
CA LYS A 472 -5.44 -78.90 44.11
C LYS A 472 -6.31 -78.36 45.25
N ILE A 473 -5.77 -77.58 46.19
CA ILE A 473 -6.52 -77.06 47.36
C ILE A 473 -7.01 -75.61 47.15
N CYS A 474 -6.42 -74.84 46.23
CA CYS A 474 -6.83 -73.43 46.02
C CYS A 474 -8.05 -73.25 45.10
N CYS A 475 -8.41 -74.26 44.29
CA CYS A 475 -9.65 -74.22 43.49
C CYS A 475 -10.91 -74.63 44.26
N LEU A 476 -10.78 -75.26 45.44
CA LEU A 476 -11.92 -75.66 46.28
C LEU A 476 -12.36 -74.56 47.25
N PHE A 477 -11.49 -73.61 47.60
CA PHE A 477 -11.86 -72.49 48.48
C PHE A 477 -12.58 -71.34 47.76
N LEU A 478 -12.35 -71.14 46.46
CA LEU A 478 -13.00 -70.08 45.67
C LEU A 478 -14.40 -70.47 45.16
N ALA A 479 -14.73 -71.76 45.07
CA ALA A 479 -16.07 -72.22 44.72
C ALA A 479 -17.07 -72.13 45.91
N ALA A 480 -16.58 -72.21 47.15
CA ALA A 480 -17.40 -72.07 48.37
C ALA A 480 -17.75 -70.62 48.72
N LEU A 481 -17.00 -69.64 48.22
CA LEU A 481 -17.25 -68.20 48.44
C LEU A 481 -18.23 -67.59 47.43
N TYR A 482 -18.43 -68.22 46.27
CA TYR A 482 -19.37 -67.72 45.24
C TYR A 482 -20.81 -68.19 45.45
N LEU A 483 -21.04 -69.28 46.20
CA LEU A 483 -22.40 -69.77 46.52
C LEU A 483 -23.03 -69.14 47.78
N ARG A 484 -22.30 -68.28 48.51
CA ARG A 484 -22.82 -67.59 49.71
C ARG A 484 -23.24 -66.13 49.45
N ALA A 485 -23.06 -65.63 48.22
CA ALA A 485 -23.41 -64.25 47.83
C ALA A 485 -24.74 -64.13 47.06
N THR A 486 -25.40 -65.24 46.71
CA THR A 486 -26.70 -65.25 46.01
C THR A 486 -27.91 -65.53 46.91
N PHE A 487 -27.72 -65.57 48.23
CA PHE A 487 -28.81 -65.84 49.21
C PHE A 487 -29.13 -64.66 50.16
N LEU A 488 -28.65 -63.45 49.85
CA LEU A 488 -28.85 -62.25 50.70
C LEU A 488 -29.25 -61.00 49.89
N SER A 489 -30.11 -61.19 48.89
CA SER A 489 -30.84 -60.08 48.26
C SER A 489 -32.26 -60.50 47.92
N GLY A 490 -32.92 -61.15 48.88
CA GLY A 490 -34.37 -61.16 49.02
C GLY A 490 -34.71 -60.34 50.27
N ASP A 491 -35.78 -59.56 50.17
CA ASP A 491 -36.39 -58.70 51.20
C ASP A 491 -35.80 -57.28 51.36
N ILE A 492 -36.48 -56.31 50.74
CA ILE A 492 -37.28 -55.25 51.41
C ILE A 492 -37.57 -54.11 50.41
N ASN A 493 -38.87 -53.96 50.11
CA ASN A 493 -39.62 -52.83 49.50
C ASN A 493 -39.13 -52.16 48.21
#